data_AF-B1YHC2-F1
#
_entry.id   AF-B1YHC2-F1
#
_cell.length_a   1.000
_cell.length_b   1.000
_cell.length_c   1.000
_cell.angle_alpha   90.00
_cell.angle_beta   90.00
_cell.angle_gamma   90.00
#
_symmetry.space_group_name_H-M   'P 1'
#
loop_
_entity.id
_entity.type
_entity.pdbx_description
1 polymer ?
#
loop_
_entity_poly.entity_id
_entity_poly.type
_entity_poly.pdbx_seq_one_letter_code
_entity_poly.pdbx_strand_id
1 'polypeptide(L)'
;MRKFWMICLLTAFSLSGCLAPQKETVTVTPLKLKAGEQAFAAINDQEIAAFHLKGKLKKPYLLKGIEYLPNHKERTLFYMEIPAKTYDSTLRIVQSSSSKSVRFGANLDGGSFRAHEDLKIKPDAVNTQNPSSEFTLTDYNVLFLRQLSADGKLSSNPFNDIQGPENVTVKKGEQVFAFVLTKQN
;
A
#
# COMPACT_ATOMS: atom_id res chain seq x y z
N MET A 1 -38.68 -24.03 -69.84
CA MET A 1 -37.39 -24.10 -69.12
C MET A 1 -37.30 -22.94 -68.12
N ARG A 2 -36.80 -23.22 -66.91
CA ARG A 2 -37.07 -22.53 -65.64
C ARG A 2 -36.30 -21.20 -65.46
N LYS A 3 -36.98 -20.18 -64.93
CA LYS A 3 -36.39 -19.04 -64.21
C LYS A 3 -36.12 -19.47 -62.76
N PHE A 4 -34.95 -19.19 -62.19
CA PHE A 4 -34.76 -19.08 -60.74
C PHE A 4 -33.66 -18.06 -60.41
N TRP A 5 -34.00 -17.21 -59.45
CA TRP A 5 -33.30 -16.04 -58.94
C TRP A 5 -33.04 -16.31 -57.44
N MET A 6 -31.96 -15.72 -56.89
CA MET A 6 -31.60 -15.67 -55.45
C MET A 6 -31.24 -17.04 -54.82
N ILE A 7 -30.31 -17.14 -53.86
CA ILE A 7 -30.26 -16.40 -52.58
C ILE A 7 -28.81 -16.24 -52.12
N CYS A 8 -28.48 -15.00 -51.73
CA CYS A 8 -27.26 -14.60 -51.04
C CYS A 8 -27.32 -15.10 -49.59
N LEU A 9 -26.38 -15.98 -49.19
CA LEU A 9 -26.23 -16.44 -47.81
C LEU A 9 -25.49 -15.38 -46.99
N LEU A 10 -26.25 -14.58 -46.24
CA LEU A 10 -25.75 -13.73 -45.16
C LEU A 10 -25.39 -14.63 -43.96
N THR A 11 -24.09 -14.87 -43.77
CA THR A 11 -23.57 -15.40 -42.52
C THR A 11 -23.55 -14.28 -41.48
N ALA A 12 -24.49 -14.33 -40.54
CA ALA A 12 -24.44 -13.52 -39.33
C ALA A 12 -23.29 -14.04 -38.45
N PHE A 13 -22.13 -13.39 -38.52
CA PHE A 13 -21.11 -13.52 -37.49
C PHE A 13 -21.65 -12.91 -36.20
N SER A 14 -21.93 -13.76 -35.22
CA SER A 14 -22.20 -13.35 -33.84
C SER A 14 -20.99 -12.59 -33.30
N LEU A 15 -21.15 -11.28 -33.14
CA LEU A 15 -20.28 -10.45 -32.31
C LEU A 15 -20.50 -10.85 -30.85
N SER A 16 -19.86 -11.95 -30.45
CA SER A 16 -19.60 -12.24 -29.05
C SER A 16 -18.73 -11.10 -28.51
N GLY A 17 -19.37 -10.12 -27.88
CA GLY A 17 -18.68 -9.10 -27.13
C GLY A 17 -17.86 -9.79 -26.05
N CYS A 18 -16.55 -9.92 -26.27
CA CYS A 18 -15.59 -10.15 -25.21
C CYS A 18 -15.70 -8.96 -24.25
N LEU A 19 -16.56 -9.07 -23.25
CA LEU A 19 -16.40 -8.33 -22.01
C LEU A 19 -15.00 -8.70 -21.52
N ALA A 20 -14.05 -7.76 -21.67
CA ALA A 20 -12.72 -7.92 -21.10
C ALA A 20 -12.91 -8.36 -19.65
N PRO A 21 -12.23 -9.42 -19.19
CA PRO A 21 -12.39 -9.88 -17.82
C PRO A 21 -12.16 -8.68 -16.91
N GLN A 22 -13.18 -8.31 -16.12
CA GLN A 22 -13.02 -7.30 -15.08
C GLN A 22 -11.81 -7.75 -14.26
N LYS A 23 -10.74 -6.95 -14.27
CA LYS A 23 -9.56 -7.24 -13.46
C LYS A 23 -10.02 -7.27 -12.01
N GLU A 24 -10.12 -8.47 -11.45
CA GLU A 24 -10.44 -8.73 -10.05
C GLU A 24 -9.21 -8.40 -9.21
N THR A 25 -8.93 -7.11 -9.13
CA THR A 25 -7.89 -6.49 -8.32
C THR A 25 -8.48 -5.26 -7.64
N VAL A 26 -7.75 -4.73 -6.67
CA VAL A 26 -8.08 -3.49 -5.98
C VAL A 26 -7.17 -2.39 -6.50
N THR A 27 -7.80 -1.29 -6.88
CA THR A 27 -7.14 -0.01 -7.09
C THR A 27 -7.02 0.70 -5.74
N VAL A 28 -5.84 1.25 -5.46
CA VAL A 28 -5.53 2.02 -4.27
C VAL A 28 -5.28 3.47 -4.68
N THR A 29 -6.13 4.36 -4.18
CA THR A 29 -6.07 5.79 -4.50
C THR A 29 -5.69 6.56 -3.24
N PRO A 30 -4.54 7.27 -3.21
CA PRO A 30 -4.18 8.13 -2.09
C PRO A 30 -5.24 9.23 -1.87
N LEU A 31 -5.63 9.43 -0.62
CA LEU A 31 -6.60 10.45 -0.23
C LEU A 31 -5.90 11.65 0.39
N LYS A 32 -6.35 12.85 0.01
CA LYS A 32 -5.95 14.08 0.69
C LYS A 32 -6.59 14.11 2.08
N LEU A 33 -5.76 14.31 3.10
CA LEU A 33 -6.24 14.54 4.45
C LEU A 33 -7.00 15.87 4.53
N LYS A 34 -8.06 15.91 5.34
CA LYS A 34 -8.75 17.15 5.65
C LYS A 34 -7.85 18.04 6.53
N ALA A 35 -8.02 19.35 6.45
CA ALA A 35 -7.23 20.30 7.25
C ALA A 35 -7.25 20.00 8.77
N GLY A 36 -8.41 19.61 9.31
CA GLY A 36 -8.53 19.21 10.71
C GLY A 36 -7.78 17.91 11.07
N GLU A 37 -7.71 16.95 10.15
CA GLU A 37 -6.93 15.71 10.34
C GLU A 37 -5.44 16.01 10.34
N GLN A 38 -4.98 16.89 9.43
CA GLN A 38 -3.58 17.34 9.38
C GLN A 38 -3.18 18.09 10.65
N ALA A 39 -4.02 19.02 11.12
CA ALA A 39 -3.78 19.77 12.34
C ALA A 39 -3.71 18.85 13.57
N PHE A 40 -4.64 17.88 13.67
CA PHE A 40 -4.63 16.89 14.74
C PHE A 40 -3.36 16.03 14.71
N ALA A 41 -2.95 15.58 13.53
CA ALA A 41 -1.74 14.78 13.36
C ALA A 41 -0.49 15.56 13.83
N ALA A 42 -0.36 16.82 13.41
CA ALA A 42 0.75 17.68 13.79
C ALA A 42 0.83 17.93 15.31
N ILE A 43 -0.30 18.18 15.98
CA ILE A 43 -0.35 18.39 17.45
C ILE A 43 0.12 17.15 18.21
N ASN A 44 -0.14 15.96 17.67
CA ASN A 44 0.17 14.69 18.33
C ASN A 44 1.48 14.05 17.86
N ASP A 45 2.28 14.76 17.05
CA ASP A 45 3.49 14.22 16.41
C ASP A 45 3.22 12.89 15.67
N GLN A 46 2.14 12.90 14.90
CA GLN A 46 1.68 11.78 14.10
C GLN A 46 1.75 12.13 12.62
N GLU A 47 1.97 11.10 11.83
CA GLU A 47 1.74 11.14 10.41
C GLU A 47 0.63 10.17 10.06
N ILE A 48 -0.22 10.63 9.15
CA ILE A 48 -1.40 9.92 8.71
C ILE A 48 -1.31 9.79 7.20
N ALA A 49 -1.61 8.60 6.69
CA ALA A 49 -1.87 8.37 5.29
C ALA A 49 -3.21 7.67 5.14
N ALA A 50 -4.00 8.08 4.15
CA ALA A 50 -5.31 7.51 3.89
C ALA A 50 -5.39 7.08 2.42
N PHE A 51 -6.03 5.94 2.19
CA PHE A 51 -6.16 5.33 0.88
C PHE A 51 -7.59 4.84 0.68
N HIS A 52 -8.16 5.10 -0.49
CA HIS A 52 -9.40 4.46 -0.92
C HIS A 52 -9.05 3.17 -1.65
N LEU A 53 -9.63 2.06 -1.20
CA LEU A 53 -9.52 0.76 -1.81
C LEU A 53 -10.80 0.48 -2.57
N LYS A 54 -10.70 0.34 -3.90
CA LYS A 54 -11.84 0.08 -4.77
C LYS A 54 -11.57 -1.12 -5.68
N GLY A 55 -12.46 -2.10 -5.67
CA GLY A 55 -12.36 -3.29 -6.53
C GLY A 55 -12.63 -4.58 -5.78
N LYS A 56 -12.13 -5.71 -6.27
CA LYS A 56 -12.39 -7.03 -5.69
C LYS A 56 -11.10 -7.82 -5.53
N LEU A 57 -10.86 -8.35 -4.33
CA LEU A 57 -9.76 -9.28 -4.06
C LEU A 57 -10.22 -10.73 -4.20
N LYS A 58 -9.44 -11.56 -4.91
CA LYS A 58 -9.62 -13.02 -4.96
C LYS A 58 -8.94 -13.77 -3.82
N LYS A 59 -7.83 -13.22 -3.33
CA LYS A 59 -7.01 -13.78 -2.26
C LYS A 59 -6.84 -12.73 -1.16
N PRO A 60 -6.69 -13.15 0.09
CA PRO A 60 -6.36 -12.22 1.15
C PRO A 60 -5.00 -11.57 0.91
N TYR A 61 -4.86 -10.35 1.41
CA TYR A 61 -3.60 -9.63 1.54
C TYR A 61 -3.26 -9.50 3.02
N LEU A 62 -1.98 -9.34 3.32
CA LEU A 62 -1.52 -8.96 4.65
C LEU A 62 -1.11 -7.50 4.63
N LEU A 63 -1.73 -6.68 5.47
CA LEU A 63 -1.19 -5.37 5.83
C LEU A 63 -0.21 -5.58 6.97
N LYS A 64 1.08 -5.39 6.68
CA LYS A 64 2.15 -5.54 7.65
C LYS A 64 2.71 -4.18 8.02
N GLY A 65 3.12 -4.03 9.28
CA GLY A 65 4.16 -3.08 9.62
C GLY A 65 5.47 -3.81 9.77
N ILE A 66 6.50 -3.26 9.15
CA ILE A 66 7.81 -3.90 9.04
C ILE A 66 8.92 -2.94 9.39
N GLU A 67 10.08 -3.50 9.73
CA GLU A 67 11.39 -2.82 9.69
C GLU A 67 12.19 -3.43 8.53
N TYR A 68 12.69 -2.60 7.62
CA TYR A 68 13.71 -3.03 6.66
C TYR A 68 15.07 -3.11 7.36
N LEU A 69 15.81 -4.18 7.08
CA LEU A 69 17.08 -4.48 7.72
C LEU A 69 18.25 -4.23 6.76
N PRO A 70 19.47 -3.94 7.27
CA PRO A 70 20.67 -3.74 6.45
C PRO A 70 21.06 -4.92 5.56
N ASN A 71 20.51 -6.11 5.81
CA ASN A 71 20.77 -7.33 5.02
C ASN A 71 19.69 -7.60 3.95
N HIS A 72 18.95 -6.56 3.53
CA HIS A 72 17.91 -6.66 2.50
C HIS A 72 16.78 -7.64 2.84
N LYS A 73 16.47 -7.76 4.14
CA LYS A 73 15.32 -8.50 4.65
C LYS A 73 14.36 -7.56 5.35
N GLU A 74 13.11 -7.97 5.49
CA GLU A 74 12.15 -7.32 6.37
C GLU A 74 11.99 -8.13 7.67
N ARG A 75 11.85 -7.43 8.79
CA ARG A 75 11.33 -7.97 10.05
C ARG A 75 9.87 -7.55 10.16
N THR A 76 8.96 -8.51 10.16
CA THR A 76 7.55 -8.22 10.45
C THR A 76 7.40 -7.89 11.92
N LEU A 77 6.87 -6.71 12.21
CA LEU A 77 6.58 -6.25 13.57
C LEU A 77 5.14 -6.63 13.94
N PHE A 78 4.25 -6.59 12.95
CA PHE A 78 2.87 -7.03 13.07
C PHE A 78 2.25 -7.22 11.69
N TYR A 79 1.10 -7.88 11.67
CA TYR A 79 0.26 -7.96 10.48
C TYR A 79 -1.23 -7.99 10.85
N MET A 80 -2.06 -7.58 9.89
CA MET A 80 -3.49 -7.84 9.88
C MET A 80 -3.88 -8.39 8.50
N GLU A 81 -4.84 -9.30 8.46
CA GLU A 81 -5.37 -9.81 7.21
C GLU A 81 -6.39 -8.84 6.61
N ILE A 82 -6.28 -8.61 5.30
CA ILE A 82 -7.25 -7.93 4.45
C ILE A 82 -7.96 -9.03 3.65
N PRO A 83 -9.21 -9.39 4.00
CA PRO A 83 -9.87 -10.57 3.44
C PRO A 83 -10.18 -10.43 1.94
N ALA A 84 -10.34 -11.57 1.26
CA ALA A 84 -10.81 -11.61 -0.11
C ALA A 84 -12.30 -11.22 -0.20
N LYS A 85 -12.58 -9.96 -0.58
CA LYS A 85 -13.94 -9.44 -0.81
C LYS A 85 -13.92 -8.25 -1.76
N THR A 86 -15.10 -7.69 -2.04
CA THR A 86 -15.23 -6.40 -2.71
C THR A 86 -14.97 -5.27 -1.71
N TYR A 87 -14.20 -4.28 -2.15
CA TYR A 87 -13.84 -3.09 -1.39
C TYR A 87 -14.41 -1.85 -2.06
N ASP A 88 -14.96 -0.98 -1.23
CA ASP A 88 -15.24 0.43 -1.49
C ASP A 88 -15.03 1.17 -0.16
N SER A 89 -13.79 1.13 0.30
CA SER A 89 -13.45 1.33 1.72
C SER A 89 -12.22 2.20 1.88
N THR A 90 -12.13 2.90 3.01
CA THR A 90 -10.93 3.70 3.34
C THR A 90 -10.03 2.94 4.31
N LEU A 91 -8.79 2.69 3.89
CA LEU A 91 -7.69 2.33 4.79
C LEU A 91 -7.04 3.62 5.32
N ARG A 92 -6.96 3.74 6.64
CA ARG A 92 -6.16 4.77 7.30
C ARG A 92 -4.97 4.13 7.99
N ILE A 93 -3.81 4.73 7.80
CA ILE A 93 -2.56 4.37 8.44
C ILE A 93 -2.12 5.56 9.29
N VAL A 94 -1.63 5.26 10.49
CA VAL A 94 -1.09 6.25 11.42
C VAL A 94 0.27 5.74 11.89
N GLN A 95 1.28 6.60 11.86
CA GLN A 95 2.58 6.32 12.45
C GLN A 95 3.02 7.51 13.30
N SER A 96 3.67 7.25 14.42
CA SER A 96 4.23 8.29 15.28
C SER A 96 5.53 7.79 15.90
N SER A 97 6.49 8.66 16.16
CA SER A 97 7.72 8.29 16.84
C SER A 97 7.96 9.17 18.05
N SER A 98 8.41 8.58 19.15
CA SER A 98 9.04 9.31 20.25
C SER A 98 10.55 9.08 20.21
N SER A 99 11.28 9.60 21.21
CA SER A 99 12.69 9.26 21.39
C SER A 99 12.96 7.80 21.74
N LYS A 100 11.92 7.02 22.08
CA LYS A 100 12.06 5.63 22.58
C LYS A 100 11.35 4.59 21.74
N SER A 101 10.31 4.96 21.02
CA SER A 101 9.46 3.98 20.32
C SER A 101 8.86 4.58 19.06
N VAL A 102 8.67 3.75 18.05
CA VAL A 102 7.76 4.02 16.94
C VAL A 102 6.45 3.28 17.17
N ARG A 103 5.32 3.94 16.92
CA ARG A 103 3.98 3.37 17.05
C ARG A 103 3.33 3.32 15.69
N PHE A 104 2.56 2.27 15.49
CA PHE A 104 1.87 1.96 14.24
C PHE A 104 0.39 1.79 14.52
N GLY A 105 -0.43 2.32 13.62
CA GLY A 105 -1.87 2.15 13.64
C GLY A 105 -2.40 1.94 12.23
N ALA A 106 -3.41 1.09 12.11
CA ALA A 106 -4.17 0.94 10.87
C ALA A 106 -5.66 0.79 11.18
N ASN A 107 -6.51 1.28 10.28
CA ASN A 107 -7.95 1.12 10.35
C ASN A 107 -8.53 0.84 8.96
N LEU A 108 -9.33 -0.22 8.84
CA LEU A 108 -10.05 -0.59 7.63
C LEU A 108 -11.38 -1.25 8.02
N ASP A 109 -12.50 -0.76 7.48
CA ASP A 109 -13.85 -1.32 7.70
C ASP A 109 -14.22 -1.54 9.18
N GLY A 110 -13.82 -0.62 10.06
CA GLY A 110 -14.07 -0.75 11.51
C GLY A 110 -13.12 -1.71 12.23
N GLY A 111 -12.35 -2.52 11.50
CA GLY A 111 -11.18 -3.20 12.03
C GLY A 111 -10.08 -2.19 12.35
N SER A 112 -9.48 -2.29 13.53
CA SER A 112 -8.36 -1.43 13.91
C SER A 112 -7.23 -2.23 14.50
N PHE A 113 -6.02 -1.77 14.26
CA PHE A 113 -4.79 -2.37 14.75
C PHE A 113 -3.91 -1.29 15.36
N ARG A 114 -3.16 -1.65 16.41
CA ARG A 114 -2.12 -0.82 17.02
C ARG A 114 -0.93 -1.69 17.44
N ALA A 115 0.28 -1.22 17.17
CA ALA A 115 1.51 -1.76 17.74
C ALA A 115 2.52 -0.67 18.03
N HIS A 116 3.60 -1.06 18.70
CA HIS A 116 4.79 -0.27 18.87
C HIS A 116 6.03 -1.15 18.74
N GLU A 117 7.15 -0.52 18.40
CA GLU A 117 8.48 -1.10 18.41
C GLU A 117 9.41 -0.09 19.08
N ASP A 118 10.31 -0.59 19.93
CA ASP A 118 11.32 0.26 20.54
C ASP A 118 12.35 0.72 19.52
N LEU A 119 12.71 2.00 19.58
CA LEU A 119 13.76 2.54 18.74
C LEU A 119 15.12 2.15 19.30
N LYS A 120 16.00 1.74 18.38
CA LYS A 120 17.39 1.41 18.69
C LYS A 120 18.28 2.65 18.61
N ILE A 121 17.72 3.75 18.08
CA ILE A 121 18.39 5.02 17.89
C ILE A 121 17.55 6.16 18.44
N LYS A 122 18.21 7.25 18.84
CA LYS A 122 17.54 8.54 19.00
C LYS A 122 17.57 9.25 17.63
N PRO A 123 16.42 9.50 16.99
CA PRO A 123 16.39 10.10 15.67
C PRO A 123 16.68 11.61 15.72
N ASP A 124 17.63 12.06 14.91
CA ASP A 124 17.95 13.47 14.66
C ASP A 124 17.39 13.94 13.31
N ALA A 125 17.05 13.01 12.41
CA ALA A 125 16.33 13.28 11.17
C ALA A 125 15.25 12.23 10.90
N VAL A 126 14.16 12.69 10.29
CA VAL A 126 13.00 11.88 9.89
C VAL A 126 12.61 12.26 8.46
N ASN A 127 12.38 11.26 7.61
CA ASN A 127 11.77 11.45 6.29
C ASN A 127 10.68 10.42 6.07
N THR A 128 9.56 10.86 5.51
CA THR A 128 8.39 10.02 5.29
C THR A 128 7.85 10.17 3.90
N GLN A 129 7.50 9.03 3.31
CA GLN A 129 7.08 8.93 1.92
C GLN A 129 5.86 8.01 1.83
N ASN A 130 4.96 8.33 0.91
CA ASN A 130 3.77 7.54 0.61
C ASN A 130 3.40 7.75 -0.88
N PRO A 131 2.61 6.85 -1.48
CA PRO A 131 2.22 6.99 -2.89
C PRO A 131 1.47 8.31 -3.10
N SER A 132 1.83 9.04 -4.15
CA SER A 132 1.18 10.30 -4.54
C SER A 132 0.14 10.12 -5.65
N SER A 133 0.13 8.96 -6.31
CA SER A 133 -0.78 8.62 -7.39
C SER A 133 -1.47 7.28 -7.15
N GLU A 134 -2.57 7.08 -7.87
CA GLU A 134 -3.29 5.82 -7.90
C GLU A 134 -2.42 4.68 -8.44
N PHE A 135 -2.60 3.48 -7.89
CA PHE A 135 -1.98 2.25 -8.37
C PHE A 135 -2.90 1.04 -8.18
N THR A 136 -2.60 -0.04 -8.89
CA THR A 136 -3.26 -1.34 -8.72
C THR A 136 -2.40 -2.23 -7.84
N LEU A 137 -3.02 -2.97 -6.92
CA LEU A 137 -2.28 -3.90 -6.07
C LEU A 137 -1.53 -4.96 -6.89
N THR A 138 -0.23 -5.09 -6.61
CA THR A 138 0.65 -6.18 -7.04
C THR A 138 0.85 -7.18 -5.89
N ASP A 139 1.84 -8.07 -5.98
CA ASP A 139 2.15 -9.01 -4.90
C ASP A 139 2.79 -8.32 -3.67
N TYR A 140 3.43 -7.16 -3.86
CA TYR A 140 4.07 -6.37 -2.79
C TYR A 140 3.92 -4.88 -3.08
N ASN A 141 3.30 -4.14 -2.15
CA ASN A 141 3.03 -2.71 -2.33
C ASN A 141 3.37 -1.95 -1.05
N VAL A 142 4.23 -0.94 -1.15
CA VAL A 142 4.51 -0.03 -0.03
C VAL A 142 3.42 1.04 0.02
N LEU A 143 2.81 1.22 1.19
CA LEU A 143 1.80 2.26 1.44
C LEU A 143 2.38 3.46 2.16
N PHE A 144 3.40 3.22 2.98
CA PHE A 144 4.01 4.25 3.81
C PHE A 144 5.42 3.82 4.15
N LEU A 145 6.36 4.75 4.08
CA LEU A 145 7.78 4.55 4.42
C LEU A 145 8.20 5.66 5.37
N ARG A 146 8.79 5.30 6.51
CA ARG A 146 9.38 6.21 7.48
C ARG A 146 10.84 5.86 7.70
N GLN A 147 11.72 6.80 7.41
CA GLN A 147 13.16 6.67 7.59
C GLN A 147 13.60 7.55 8.74
N LEU A 148 14.40 6.99 9.63
CA LEU A 148 14.98 7.64 10.79
C LEU A 148 16.50 7.57 10.69
N SER A 149 17.19 8.63 11.08
CA SER A 149 18.65 8.66 11.20
C SER A 149 19.10 9.31 12.50
N ALA A 150 20.14 8.74 13.12
CA ALA A 150 20.81 9.29 14.29
C ALA A 150 21.91 10.30 13.97
N ASP A 151 22.35 10.41 12.71
CA ASP A 151 23.46 11.28 12.29
C ASP A 151 23.00 12.48 11.44
N GLY A 152 21.69 12.65 11.31
CA GLY A 152 21.05 13.71 10.53
C GLY A 152 21.07 13.49 9.02
N LYS A 153 21.71 12.42 8.51
CA LYS A 153 21.78 12.10 7.08
C LYS A 153 20.88 10.91 6.77
N LEU A 154 20.04 11.06 5.75
CA LEU A 154 19.12 10.02 5.31
C LEU A 154 19.54 9.50 3.94
N SER A 155 19.59 8.19 3.80
CA SER A 155 19.66 7.51 2.50
C SER A 155 18.42 7.82 1.68
N SER A 156 18.62 8.16 0.39
CA SER A 156 17.52 8.27 -0.55
C SER A 156 17.08 6.87 -0.96
N ASN A 157 15.85 6.50 -0.62
CA ASN A 157 15.16 5.35 -1.20
C ASN A 157 14.01 5.93 -2.04
N PRO A 158 14.11 5.94 -3.38
CA PRO A 158 13.01 6.39 -4.23
C PRO A 158 11.79 5.51 -3.99
N PHE A 159 10.74 6.08 -3.43
CA PHE A 159 9.58 5.32 -2.96
C PHE A 159 8.97 4.40 -4.04
N ASN A 160 8.88 4.88 -5.28
CA ASN A 160 8.26 4.16 -6.39
C ASN A 160 9.08 2.93 -6.86
N ASP A 161 10.35 2.84 -6.49
CA ASP A 161 11.25 1.76 -6.89
C ASP A 161 11.26 0.61 -5.88
N ILE A 162 10.51 0.71 -4.77
CA ILE A 162 10.46 -0.31 -3.73
C ILE A 162 9.44 -1.38 -4.10
N GLN A 163 9.93 -2.47 -4.71
CA GLN A 163 9.16 -3.67 -5.04
C GLN A 163 9.34 -4.78 -3.99
N GLY A 164 10.32 -4.63 -3.10
CA GLY A 164 10.62 -5.54 -2.00
C GLY A 164 11.75 -5.02 -1.10
N PRO A 165 12.08 -5.74 -0.02
CA PRO A 165 13.18 -5.36 0.90
C PRO A 165 14.56 -5.28 0.23
N GLU A 166 14.76 -5.96 -0.90
CA GLU A 166 15.96 -5.90 -1.72
C GLU A 166 16.23 -4.54 -2.35
N ASN A 167 15.20 -3.72 -2.54
CA ASN A 167 15.31 -2.38 -3.11
C ASN A 167 15.59 -1.30 -2.06
N VAL A 168 15.61 -1.66 -0.77
CA VAL A 168 15.79 -0.71 0.33
C VAL A 168 17.20 -0.79 0.86
N THR A 169 17.90 0.36 0.85
CA THR A 169 19.19 0.50 1.51
C THR A 169 18.99 1.05 2.91
N VAL A 170 19.54 0.36 3.92
CA VAL A 170 19.54 0.80 5.32
C VAL A 170 20.98 0.91 5.78
N LYS A 171 21.44 2.14 6.06
CA LYS A 171 22.81 2.38 6.53
C LYS A 171 22.93 2.19 8.04
N LYS A 172 24.17 2.06 8.52
CA LYS A 172 24.46 2.06 9.96
C LYS A 172 23.97 3.38 10.56
N GLY A 173 23.21 3.30 11.65
CA GLY A 173 22.63 4.48 12.31
C GLY A 173 21.27 4.90 11.74
N GLU A 174 20.74 4.18 10.74
CA GLU A 174 19.38 4.36 10.22
C GLU A 174 18.43 3.26 10.72
N GLN A 175 17.15 3.61 10.81
CA GLN A 175 16.06 2.64 10.89
C GLN A 175 15.01 3.00 9.84
N VAL A 176 14.52 2.01 9.10
CA VAL A 176 13.50 2.22 8.07
C VAL A 176 12.31 1.34 8.38
N PHE A 177 11.16 1.97 8.59
CA PHE A 177 9.89 1.32 8.87
C PHE A 177 8.93 1.53 7.72
N ALA A 178 8.04 0.57 7.49
CA ALA A 178 7.04 0.69 6.43
C ALA A 178 5.72 0.03 6.80
N PHE A 179 4.66 0.50 6.15
CA PHE A 179 3.43 -0.26 5.97
C PHE A 179 3.42 -0.85 4.57
N VAL A 180 3.24 -2.17 4.48
CA VAL A 180 3.25 -2.89 3.21
C VAL A 180 2.03 -3.79 3.08
N LEU A 181 1.48 -3.88 1.87
CA LEU A 181 0.49 -4.87 1.47
C LEU A 181 1.18 -5.99 0.71
N THR A 182 1.13 -7.19 1.26
CA THR A 182 1.68 -8.38 0.60
C THR A 182 0.60 -9.40 0.35
N LYS A 183 0.51 -9.91 -0.88
CA LYS A 183 -0.44 -10.96 -1.22
C LYS A 183 -0.13 -12.23 -0.46
N GLN A 184 -1.15 -12.88 0.08
CA GLN A 184 -1.01 -14.17 0.74
C GLN A 184 -1.11 -15.27 -0.34
N ASN A 185 -0.07 -16.11 -0.41
CA ASN A 185 0.04 -17.16 -1.43
C ASN A 185 -0.87 -18.35 -1.13
#